data_AF-A0A6L3ST99-F1
#
_entry.id   AF-A0A6L3ST99-F1
#
_cell.length_a   1.000
_cell.length_b   1.000
_cell.length_c   1.000
_cell.angle_alpha   90.00
_cell.angle_beta   90.00
_cell.angle_gamma   90.00
#
_symmetry.space_group_name_H-M   'P 1'
#
loop_
_entity.id
_entity.type
_entity.pdbx_description
1 polymer ?
#
loop_
_entity_poly.entity_id
_entity_poly.type
_entity_poly.pdbx_seq_one_letter_code
_entity_poly.pdbx_strand_id
1 'polypeptide(L)'
;MATPITINVRNNSDTAQSFFFFQAPAIYTGGSEVYTNSLFSQTVLPYSTSGAVLTFSLVLQFVAGVQQQVAPPVVGKPSGQLAASQAIGLTPAAGGAETNNTTSMTVQPSLGLSTPVSTQGPQAGSFRIVTPPFNPTLQKYNAGSAIQNVSGGITLSNFVTALPNSNLDCQPVLKFYVATGNYTAGTVMNFTSSSRSAALCDATPGYQSFNVSYNPDGTWDVQSAASFLALGANAAQGATNTVANAEILSEAGTRIVAQGQAANFHAPVTIANLVPPNAVDRLKEYQVGPIGGPYQGRLCTYVDYLTDSATFD
;
A
#
# COMPACT_ATOMS: atom_id res chain seq x y z
N MET A 1 14.79 3.75 -11.98
CA MET A 1 13.66 4.71 -12.04
C MET A 1 12.74 4.36 -10.88
N ALA A 2 12.45 5.27 -9.97
CA ALA A 2 11.63 4.95 -8.80
C ALA A 2 10.14 4.95 -9.19
N THR A 3 9.43 3.91 -8.80
CA THR A 3 8.05 3.70 -9.22
C THR A 3 7.09 4.41 -8.27
N PRO A 4 6.22 5.33 -8.73
CA PRO A 4 5.33 6.04 -7.82
C PRO A 4 4.10 5.19 -7.45
N ILE A 5 3.62 5.34 -6.22
CA ILE A 5 2.24 4.98 -5.86
C ILE A 5 1.37 6.21 -6.10
N THR A 6 0.26 6.02 -6.81
CA THR A 6 -0.71 7.07 -7.15
C THR A 6 -2.10 6.66 -6.65
N ILE A 7 -2.76 7.55 -5.93
CA ILE A 7 -4.12 7.38 -5.43
C ILE A 7 -4.95 8.56 -5.96
N ASN A 8 -5.92 8.27 -6.81
CA ASN A 8 -6.85 9.23 -7.39
C ASN A 8 -8.18 9.12 -6.67
N VAL A 9 -8.67 10.20 -6.08
CA VAL A 9 -9.91 10.23 -5.30
C VAL A 9 -10.94 11.09 -6.01
N ARG A 10 -12.14 10.53 -6.17
CA ARG A 10 -13.34 11.24 -6.63
C ARG A 10 -14.34 11.37 -5.50
N ASN A 11 -14.95 12.55 -5.42
CA ASN A 11 -16.08 12.80 -4.55
C ASN A 11 -17.39 12.62 -5.34
N ASN A 12 -18.05 11.48 -5.20
CA ASN A 12 -19.36 11.24 -5.83
C ASN A 12 -20.53 11.68 -4.93
N SER A 13 -20.26 12.16 -3.71
CA SER A 13 -21.31 12.72 -2.85
C SER A 13 -21.81 14.08 -3.35
N ASP A 14 -22.95 14.53 -2.82
CA ASP A 14 -23.57 15.81 -3.21
C ASP A 14 -22.96 17.04 -2.54
N THR A 15 -21.97 16.85 -1.65
CA THR A 15 -21.38 17.94 -0.85
C THR A 15 -19.86 17.96 -0.97
N ALA A 16 -19.25 19.12 -0.70
CA ALA A 16 -17.80 19.21 -0.63
C ALA A 16 -17.26 18.33 0.51
N GLN A 17 -16.22 17.56 0.24
CA GLN A 17 -15.60 16.67 1.23
C GLN A 17 -14.13 17.00 1.39
N SER A 18 -13.67 17.05 2.64
CA SER A 18 -12.25 17.15 2.97
C SER A 18 -11.67 15.75 3.08
N PHE A 19 -10.68 15.43 2.24
CA PHE A 19 -9.98 14.15 2.29
C PHE A 19 -8.60 14.32 2.90
N PHE A 20 -8.16 13.31 3.64
CA PHE A 20 -6.78 13.20 4.09
C PHE A 20 -6.24 11.78 3.91
N PHE A 21 -4.91 11.70 3.72
CA PHE A 21 -4.20 10.47 3.40
C PHE A 21 -3.28 10.08 4.55
N PHE A 22 -3.18 8.78 4.82
CA PHE A 22 -2.28 8.25 5.83
C PHE A 22 -1.85 6.83 5.49
N GLN A 23 -0.77 6.37 6.12
CA GLN A 23 -0.26 5.01 5.94
C GLN A 23 -0.58 4.16 7.18
N ALA A 24 -0.74 2.86 6.97
CA ALA A 24 -0.67 1.91 8.08
C ALA A 24 0.61 2.13 8.89
N PRO A 25 0.54 2.09 10.23
CA PRO A 25 1.72 2.19 11.07
C PRO A 25 2.68 1.04 10.76
N ALA A 26 3.97 1.35 10.69
CA ALA A 26 5.01 0.34 10.63
C ALA A 26 5.03 -0.48 11.94
N ILE A 27 5.60 -1.67 11.87
CA ILE A 27 5.87 -2.48 13.06
C ILE A 27 7.22 -2.01 13.61
N TYR A 28 7.23 -1.58 14.88
CA TYR A 28 8.42 -1.04 15.54
C TYR A 28 8.95 -1.98 16.62
N THR A 29 10.26 -2.11 16.68
CA THR A 29 10.97 -2.70 17.83
C THR A 29 11.92 -1.66 18.43
N GLY A 30 11.87 -1.46 19.74
CA GLY A 30 12.65 -0.43 20.45
C GLY A 30 11.95 0.93 20.63
N GLY A 31 10.65 1.01 20.29
CA GLY A 31 9.80 2.19 20.47
C GLY A 31 8.68 1.97 21.49
N SER A 32 7.99 3.06 21.85
CA SER A 32 6.82 3.04 22.74
C SER A 32 5.52 3.06 21.94
N GLU A 33 4.80 4.18 22.00
CA GLU A 33 3.57 4.41 21.26
C GLU A 33 3.90 4.83 19.82
N VAL A 34 3.18 4.23 18.86
CA VAL A 34 3.28 4.55 17.45
C VAL A 34 2.25 5.61 17.10
N TYR A 35 2.72 6.75 16.62
CA TYR A 35 1.90 7.84 16.10
C TYR A 35 1.89 7.80 14.58
N THR A 36 0.80 8.26 13.98
CA THR A 36 0.64 8.39 12.53
C THR A 36 0.36 9.86 12.20
N ASN A 37 0.98 10.40 11.16
CA ASN A 37 0.61 11.72 10.64
C ASN A 37 -0.31 11.59 9.43
N SER A 38 -1.14 12.61 9.24
CA SER A 38 -1.70 12.87 7.92
C SER A 38 -0.58 13.26 6.96
N LEU A 39 -0.60 12.70 5.76
CA LEU A 39 0.42 12.84 4.73
C LEU A 39 0.08 13.95 3.75
N PHE A 40 -1.22 14.13 3.51
CA PHE A 40 -1.77 15.07 2.56
C PHE A 40 -3.24 15.28 2.87
N SER A 41 -3.77 16.45 2.53
CA SER A 41 -5.18 16.76 2.73
C SER A 41 -5.68 17.82 1.75
N GLN A 42 -6.90 17.68 1.25
CA GLN A 42 -7.53 18.70 0.41
C GLN A 42 -9.05 18.55 0.41
N THR A 43 -9.76 19.68 0.33
CA THR A 43 -11.21 19.72 0.09
C THR A 43 -11.52 19.62 -1.40
N VAL A 44 -12.47 18.76 -1.76
CA VAL A 44 -12.84 18.46 -3.15
C VAL A 44 -14.36 18.60 -3.30
N LEU A 45 -14.79 19.34 -4.32
CA LEU A 45 -16.20 19.49 -4.69
C LEU A 45 -16.76 18.20 -5.31
N PRO A 46 -18.10 18.01 -5.34
CA PRO A 46 -18.72 16.91 -6.06
C PRO A 46 -18.23 16.79 -7.50
N TYR A 47 -17.88 15.57 -7.92
CA TYR A 47 -17.35 15.30 -9.27
C TYR A 47 -18.37 15.66 -10.35
N SER A 48 -19.67 15.44 -10.09
CA SER A 48 -20.77 15.78 -10.99
C SER A 48 -20.86 17.27 -11.33
N THR A 49 -20.37 18.15 -10.46
CA THR A 49 -20.44 19.61 -10.63
C THR A 49 -19.10 20.24 -10.98
N SER A 50 -17.98 19.60 -10.64
CA SER A 50 -16.64 20.18 -10.76
C SER A 50 -15.68 19.41 -11.67
N GLY A 51 -15.93 18.12 -11.92
CA GLY A 51 -14.98 17.23 -12.56
C GLY A 51 -13.67 17.02 -11.79
N ALA A 52 -13.58 17.47 -10.53
CA ALA A 52 -12.34 17.46 -9.76
C ALA A 52 -11.93 16.04 -9.34
N VAL A 53 -10.65 15.71 -9.55
CA VAL A 53 -10.02 14.47 -9.05
C VAL A 53 -8.84 14.87 -8.19
N LEU A 54 -8.79 14.33 -6.97
CA LEU A 54 -7.67 14.56 -6.05
C LEU A 54 -6.63 13.48 -6.24
N THR A 55 -5.44 13.85 -6.69
CA THR A 55 -4.33 12.92 -6.90
C THR A 55 -3.29 13.07 -5.80
N PHE A 56 -3.06 11.99 -5.06
CA PHE A 56 -1.95 11.84 -4.14
C PHE A 56 -0.92 10.89 -4.74
N SER A 57 0.33 11.35 -4.86
CA SER A 57 1.42 10.54 -5.39
C SER A 57 2.64 10.59 -4.47
N LEU A 58 3.25 9.43 -4.25
CA LEU A 58 4.50 9.28 -3.52
C LEU A 58 5.45 8.35 -4.28
N VAL A 59 6.75 8.52 -4.06
CA VAL A 59 7.76 7.63 -4.61
C VAL A 59 7.81 6.36 -3.75
N LEU A 60 7.72 5.16 -4.35
CA LEU A 60 7.89 3.89 -3.63
C LEU A 60 9.37 3.69 -3.27
N GLN A 61 9.80 4.40 -2.24
CA GLN A 61 11.12 4.32 -1.65
C GLN A 61 10.96 4.32 -0.13
N PHE A 62 11.63 3.40 0.55
CA PHE A 62 11.65 3.43 2.00
C PHE A 62 12.56 4.57 2.45
N VAL A 63 12.04 5.38 3.37
CA VAL A 63 12.75 6.53 3.89
C VAL A 63 12.74 6.43 5.42
N ALA A 64 13.94 6.40 6.00
CA ALA A 64 14.12 6.62 7.42
C ALA A 64 14.01 8.12 7.69
N GLY A 65 13.24 8.51 8.69
CA GLY A 65 13.07 9.90 9.09
C GLY A 65 13.28 10.11 10.58
N VAL A 66 13.84 11.26 10.91
CA VAL A 66 13.91 11.78 12.29
C VAL A 66 13.41 13.21 12.32
N GLN A 67 12.79 13.61 13.42
CA GLN A 67 12.25 14.95 13.60
C GLN A 67 12.43 15.43 15.04
N GLN A 68 12.78 16.70 15.22
CA GLN A 68 12.81 17.34 16.53
C GLN A 68 11.38 17.61 17.01
N GLN A 69 11.05 17.13 18.22
CA GLN A 69 9.77 17.44 18.85
C GLN A 69 9.76 18.89 19.34
N VAL A 70 8.67 19.61 19.06
CA VAL A 70 8.37 20.91 19.68
C VAL A 70 7.57 20.72 20.96
N ALA A 71 6.66 19.75 20.94
CA ALA A 71 5.83 19.32 22.06
C ALA A 71 5.62 17.80 21.95
N PRO A 72 5.15 17.14 23.02
CA PRO A 72 4.73 15.75 22.93
C PRO A 72 3.72 15.54 21.78
N PRO A 73 3.77 14.42 21.05
CA PRO A 73 2.80 14.13 20.00
C PRO A 73 1.37 14.11 20.55
N VAL A 74 0.49 14.94 19.98
CA VAL A 74 -0.93 15.02 20.35
C VAL A 74 -1.76 15.08 19.08
N VAL A 75 -2.85 14.31 19.04
CA VAL A 75 -3.77 14.27 17.90
C VAL A 75 -4.25 15.69 17.52
N GLY A 76 -4.21 16.00 16.22
CA GLY A 76 -4.57 17.29 15.64
C GLY A 76 -3.48 18.37 15.75
N LYS A 77 -2.30 18.04 16.28
CA LYS A 77 -1.16 18.97 16.39
C LYS A 77 0.00 18.55 15.48
N PRO A 78 0.85 19.51 15.04
CA PRO A 78 2.06 19.19 14.29
C PRO A 78 2.99 18.25 15.06
N SER A 79 3.61 17.28 14.38
CA SER A 79 4.51 16.31 15.03
C SER A 79 5.90 16.87 15.36
N GLY A 80 6.33 17.97 14.71
CA GLY A 80 7.62 18.60 14.95
C GLY A 80 7.98 19.67 13.93
N GLN A 81 9.24 20.11 13.93
CA GLN A 81 9.74 21.18 13.06
C GLN A 81 10.92 20.73 12.20
N LEU A 82 12.12 20.67 12.78
CA LEU A 82 13.33 20.26 12.07
C LEU A 82 13.28 18.76 11.81
N ALA A 83 13.47 18.36 10.55
CA ALA A 83 13.47 16.96 10.14
C ALA A 83 14.68 16.63 9.27
N ALA A 84 15.13 15.38 9.33
CA ALA A 84 16.12 14.81 8.43
C ALA A 84 15.63 13.44 7.94
N SER A 85 16.01 13.07 6.72
CA SER A 85 15.62 11.79 6.13
C SER A 85 16.72 11.19 5.28
N GLN A 86 16.72 9.87 5.15
CA GLN A 86 17.57 9.13 4.22
C GLN A 86 16.77 8.02 3.55
N ALA A 87 16.93 7.89 2.23
CA ALA A 87 16.49 6.71 1.51
C ALA A 87 17.23 5.49 2.04
N ILE A 88 16.51 4.43 2.40
CA ILE A 88 17.06 3.27 3.10
C ILE A 88 16.55 1.96 2.49
N GLY A 89 17.36 0.91 2.53
CA GLY A 89 16.97 -0.44 2.15
C GLY A 89 16.28 -1.18 3.29
N LEU A 90 15.52 -2.22 2.97
CA LEU A 90 15.04 -3.16 3.98
C LEU A 90 15.98 -4.34 4.08
N THR A 91 16.18 -4.85 5.29
CA THR A 91 16.93 -6.07 5.53
C THR A 91 16.31 -7.22 4.75
N PRO A 92 17.08 -7.95 3.93
CA PRO A 92 16.55 -9.05 3.14
C PRO A 92 16.09 -10.22 4.02
N ALA A 93 15.30 -11.12 3.45
CA ALA A 93 15.12 -12.45 4.03
C ALA A 93 16.45 -13.21 4.09
N ALA A 94 16.51 -14.27 4.91
CA ALA A 94 17.71 -15.09 5.03
C ALA A 94 18.20 -15.59 3.66
N GLY A 95 19.48 -15.38 3.36
CA GLY A 95 20.10 -15.73 2.07
C GLY A 95 19.88 -14.72 0.94
N GLY A 96 19.17 -13.61 1.18
CA GLY A 96 19.04 -12.52 0.21
C GLY A 96 20.27 -11.59 0.17
N ALA A 97 20.36 -10.80 -0.90
CA ALA A 97 21.46 -9.84 -1.09
C ALA A 97 21.42 -8.72 -0.04
N GLU A 98 22.59 -8.37 0.50
CA GLU A 98 22.71 -7.28 1.48
C GLU A 98 22.17 -5.96 0.93
N THR A 99 21.55 -5.19 1.83
CA THR A 99 21.01 -3.87 1.53
C THR A 99 21.54 -2.87 2.56
N ASN A 100 21.61 -1.60 2.18
CA ASN A 100 21.94 -0.53 3.10
C ASN A 100 20.74 -0.25 4.03
N ASN A 101 20.63 -1.06 5.08
CA ASN A 101 19.45 -1.17 5.94
C ASN A 101 19.54 -0.36 7.25
N THR A 102 20.66 0.34 7.50
CA THR A 102 20.91 0.98 8.79
C THR A 102 21.43 2.40 8.62
N THR A 103 20.82 3.37 9.30
CA THR A 103 21.29 4.76 9.36
C THR A 103 21.53 5.18 10.82
N SER A 104 22.47 6.12 11.03
CA SER A 104 22.77 6.69 12.34
C SER A 104 22.26 8.12 12.43
N MET A 105 21.52 8.41 13.50
CA MET A 105 21.04 9.75 13.82
C MET A 105 22.16 10.58 14.46
N THR A 106 22.25 11.86 14.08
CA THR A 106 23.09 12.85 14.75
C THR A 106 22.20 13.93 15.34
N VAL A 107 22.57 14.43 16.53
CA VAL A 107 21.87 15.54 17.21
C VAL A 107 22.77 16.77 17.39
N GLN A 108 24.07 16.62 17.13
CA GLN A 108 25.09 17.67 17.21
C GLN A 108 26.04 17.55 16.02
N PRO A 109 26.39 18.66 15.33
CA PRO A 109 25.95 20.04 15.58
C PRO A 109 24.49 20.31 15.17
N SER A 110 23.88 19.42 14.39
CA SER A 110 22.47 19.53 13.97
C SER A 110 21.82 18.15 13.87
N LEU A 111 20.48 18.15 13.81
CA LEU A 111 19.71 16.94 13.53
C LEU A 111 20.06 16.42 12.13
N GLY A 112 20.38 15.14 12.02
CA GLY A 112 20.76 14.51 10.76
C GLY A 112 20.63 12.99 10.77
N LEU A 113 20.75 12.39 9.58
CA LEU A 113 20.86 10.95 9.37
C LEU A 113 22.04 10.68 8.44
N SER A 114 22.90 9.73 8.81
CA SER A 114 24.01 9.28 7.97
C SER A 114 23.50 8.56 6.73
N THR A 115 24.29 8.56 5.65
CA THR A 115 24.06 7.64 4.53
C THR A 115 23.91 6.20 5.07
N PRO A 116 22.89 5.44 4.63
CA PRO A 116 22.70 4.11 5.17
C PRO A 116 23.81 3.14 4.78
N VAL A 117 24.08 2.20 5.68
CA VAL A 117 25.07 1.12 5.53
C VAL A 117 24.40 -0.23 5.80
N SER A 118 25.00 -1.31 5.29
CA SER A 118 24.58 -2.68 5.60
C SER A 118 25.04 -3.05 7.01
N THR A 119 24.10 -3.47 7.87
CA THR A 119 24.44 -4.09 9.16
C THR A 119 23.60 -5.34 9.39
N GLN A 120 24.15 -6.24 10.21
CA GLN A 120 23.43 -7.39 10.72
C GLN A 120 22.62 -7.02 11.96
N GLY A 121 21.53 -7.75 12.20
CA GLY A 121 20.73 -7.65 13.41
C GLY A 121 19.36 -6.97 13.29
N PRO A 122 19.05 -6.09 12.32
CA PRO A 122 17.66 -5.73 12.06
C PRO A 122 16.89 -6.94 11.52
N GLN A 123 15.58 -6.98 11.78
CA GLN A 123 14.72 -8.08 11.32
C GLN A 123 14.50 -8.00 9.80
N ALA A 124 14.27 -9.15 9.16
CA ALA A 124 13.91 -9.18 7.74
C ALA A 124 12.68 -8.30 7.46
N GLY A 125 12.73 -7.49 6.41
CA GLY A 125 11.70 -6.51 6.08
C GLY A 125 11.76 -5.20 6.89
N SER A 126 12.72 -5.05 7.80
CA SER A 126 12.93 -3.82 8.58
C SER A 126 14.20 -3.07 8.19
N PHE A 127 14.21 -1.76 8.46
CA PHE A 127 15.42 -0.95 8.51
C PHE A 127 15.67 -0.47 9.95
N ARG A 128 16.90 -0.06 10.25
CA ARG A 128 17.32 0.42 11.56
C ARG A 128 17.71 1.90 11.56
N ILE A 129 17.24 2.62 12.58
CA ILE A 129 17.75 3.93 12.97
C ILE A 129 18.49 3.76 14.28
N VAL A 130 19.80 4.04 14.29
CA VAL A 130 20.62 4.05 15.51
C VAL A 130 20.58 5.46 16.11
N THR A 131 20.10 5.58 17.34
CA THR A 131 20.04 6.87 18.04
C THR A 131 21.30 7.11 18.86
N PRO A 132 21.85 8.34 18.86
CA PRO A 132 23.01 8.66 19.67
C PRO A 132 22.60 8.83 21.14
N PRO A 133 23.56 8.93 22.07
CA PRO A 133 23.28 9.49 23.39
C PRO A 133 22.76 10.92 23.27
N PHE A 134 21.65 11.23 23.93
CA PHE A 134 21.14 12.59 24.12
C PHE A 134 20.34 12.67 25.43
N ASN A 135 20.06 13.88 25.91
CA ASN A 135 19.25 14.07 27.11
C ASN A 135 17.76 14.24 26.76
N PRO A 136 16.90 13.22 26.98
CA PRO A 136 15.48 13.26 26.61
C PRO A 136 14.64 14.23 27.45
N THR A 137 15.20 14.80 28.52
CA THR A 137 14.55 15.85 29.33
C THR A 137 14.73 17.23 28.72
N LEU A 138 15.85 17.46 28.03
CA LEU A 138 16.13 18.73 27.36
C LEU A 138 15.56 18.77 25.96
N GLN A 139 15.67 17.66 25.22
CA GLN A 139 15.17 17.58 23.86
C GLN A 139 14.70 16.16 23.53
N LYS A 140 13.52 16.08 22.93
CA LYS A 140 12.95 14.83 22.43
C LYS A 140 12.96 14.81 20.91
N TYR A 141 12.99 13.61 20.35
CA TYR A 141 13.00 13.38 18.92
C TYR A 141 11.97 12.31 18.56
N ASN A 142 11.38 12.45 17.39
CA ASN A 142 10.61 11.40 16.73
C ASN A 142 11.50 10.69 15.74
N ALA A 143 11.34 9.38 15.62
CA ALA A 143 12.02 8.58 14.60
C ALA A 143 11.08 7.52 14.04
N GLY A 144 11.20 7.24 12.75
CA GLY A 144 10.42 6.19 12.12
C GLY A 144 10.41 6.25 10.60
N SER A 145 9.32 5.77 10.01
CA SER A 145 9.11 5.79 8.57
C SER A 145 8.66 7.16 8.11
N ALA A 146 9.37 7.72 7.12
CA ALA A 146 8.97 8.92 6.43
C ALA A 146 8.45 8.60 5.03
N ILE A 147 7.67 9.53 4.50
CA ILE A 147 7.45 9.65 3.06
C ILE A 147 8.10 10.95 2.57
N GLN A 148 8.55 10.92 1.33
CA GLN A 148 8.95 12.09 0.60
C GLN A 148 7.87 12.41 -0.44
N ASN A 149 7.36 13.63 -0.41
CA ASN A 149 6.45 14.11 -1.45
C ASN A 149 7.23 14.41 -2.74
N VAL A 150 6.51 14.58 -3.85
CA VAL A 150 7.12 14.89 -5.16
C VAL A 150 7.86 16.23 -5.20
N SER A 151 7.57 17.15 -4.27
CA SER A 151 8.24 18.44 -4.11
C SER A 151 9.49 18.35 -3.21
N GLY A 152 9.87 17.14 -2.77
CA GLY A 152 11.04 16.90 -1.91
C GLY A 152 10.80 17.12 -0.41
N GLY A 153 9.60 17.55 -0.01
CA GLY A 153 9.21 17.71 1.38
C GLY A 153 9.07 16.37 2.09
N ILE A 154 9.53 16.32 3.34
CA ILE A 154 9.57 15.10 4.16
C ILE A 154 8.49 15.19 5.22
N THR A 155 7.73 14.11 5.39
CA THR A 155 6.79 13.98 6.51
C THR A 155 6.97 12.59 7.10
N LEU A 156 7.15 12.52 8.42
CA LEU A 156 7.08 11.23 9.12
C LEU A 156 5.67 10.68 8.91
N SER A 157 5.57 9.54 8.24
CA SER A 157 4.31 8.84 7.98
C SER A 157 3.77 8.25 9.28
N ASN A 158 4.64 7.54 9.98
CA ASN A 158 4.40 7.02 11.30
C ASN A 158 5.74 6.97 12.04
N PHE A 159 5.69 7.11 13.36
CA PHE A 159 6.88 7.31 14.16
C PHE A 159 6.64 6.96 15.63
N VAL A 160 7.73 6.80 16.36
CA VAL A 160 7.74 6.71 17.82
C VAL A 160 8.58 7.84 18.40
N THR A 161 8.43 8.11 19.70
CA THR A 161 9.44 8.92 20.40
C THR A 161 10.73 8.11 20.51
N ALA A 162 11.82 8.66 19.96
CA ALA A 162 13.13 8.04 19.97
C ALA A 162 13.70 7.98 21.40
N LEU A 163 14.29 6.84 21.76
CA LEU A 163 15.04 6.69 23.00
C LEU A 163 16.52 7.03 22.76
N PRO A 164 17.26 7.56 23.75
CA PRO A 164 18.69 7.81 23.60
C PRO A 164 19.49 6.51 23.61
N ASN A 165 20.57 6.46 22.82
CA ASN A 165 21.52 5.33 22.76
C ASN A 165 20.83 3.97 22.52
N SER A 166 19.96 3.91 21.52
CA SER A 166 19.12 2.73 21.23
C SER A 166 19.08 2.43 19.74
N ASN A 167 18.69 1.19 19.41
CA ASN A 167 18.32 0.80 18.06
C ASN A 167 16.80 0.84 17.91
N LEU A 168 16.32 1.53 16.89
CA LEU A 168 14.92 1.50 16.47
C LEU A 168 14.81 0.77 15.14
N ASP A 169 14.16 -0.40 15.16
CA ASP A 169 13.87 -1.16 13.95
C ASP A 169 12.45 -0.85 13.50
N CYS A 170 12.30 -0.57 12.20
CA CYS A 170 11.05 -0.17 11.58
C CYS A 170 10.77 -1.07 10.39
N GLN A 171 9.66 -1.82 10.42
CA GLN A 171 9.15 -2.64 9.31
C GLN A 171 7.96 -1.92 8.65
N PRO A 172 8.16 -1.23 7.51
CA PRO A 172 7.11 -0.47 6.85
C PRO A 172 5.99 -1.37 6.31
N VAL A 173 4.76 -0.84 6.32
CA VAL A 173 3.58 -1.50 5.75
C VAL A 173 3.07 -0.70 4.57
N LEU A 174 3.03 -1.30 3.38
CA LEU A 174 2.59 -0.65 2.13
C LEU A 174 1.05 -0.64 2.00
N LYS A 175 0.36 -0.15 3.02
CA LYS A 175 -1.09 0.05 3.03
C LYS A 175 -1.37 1.52 3.27
N PHE A 176 -2.10 2.13 2.34
CA PHE A 176 -2.46 3.53 2.39
C PHE A 176 -3.95 3.68 2.56
N TYR A 177 -4.36 4.72 3.26
CA TYR A 177 -5.75 4.98 3.58
C TYR A 177 -6.13 6.39 3.13
N VAL A 178 -7.37 6.51 2.67
CA VAL A 178 -8.03 7.79 2.41
C VAL A 178 -9.26 7.86 3.29
N ALA A 179 -9.40 8.94 4.05
CA ALA A 179 -10.56 9.19 4.89
C ALA A 179 -11.09 10.60 4.71
N THR A 180 -12.34 10.82 5.11
CA THR A 180 -12.92 12.16 5.22
C THR A 180 -12.57 12.78 6.57
N GLY A 181 -12.19 14.06 6.60
CA GLY A 181 -11.84 14.80 7.80
C GLY A 181 -10.86 15.96 7.56
N ASN A 182 -10.40 16.58 8.65
CA ASN A 182 -9.68 17.85 8.61
C ASN A 182 -8.22 17.76 9.11
N TYR A 183 -7.63 16.55 9.13
CA TYR A 183 -6.20 16.42 9.49
C TYR A 183 -5.32 16.93 8.37
N THR A 184 -4.54 17.98 8.64
CA THR A 184 -3.61 18.55 7.68
C THR A 184 -2.29 17.77 7.65
N ALA A 185 -1.58 17.82 6.52
CA ALA A 185 -0.27 17.19 6.38
C ALA A 185 0.69 17.53 7.52
N GLY A 186 1.39 16.53 8.06
CA GLY A 186 2.34 16.67 9.18
C GLY A 186 1.69 16.82 10.57
N THR A 187 0.38 16.65 10.69
CA THR A 187 -0.30 16.60 11.99
C THR A 187 -0.59 15.17 12.42
N VAL A 188 -0.44 14.92 13.72
CA VAL A 188 -0.71 13.61 14.32
C VAL A 188 -2.20 13.33 14.20
N MET A 189 -2.55 12.12 13.78
CA MET A 189 -3.93 11.68 13.60
C MET A 189 -4.20 10.38 14.37
N ASN A 190 -5.48 10.13 14.66
CA ASN A 190 -5.89 8.88 15.29
C ASN A 190 -6.06 7.78 14.24
N PHE A 191 -5.07 6.90 14.10
CA PHE A 191 -5.14 5.78 13.16
C PHE A 191 -6.30 4.83 13.44
N THR A 192 -6.50 4.41 14.70
CA THR A 192 -7.53 3.44 15.07
C THR A 192 -8.94 3.91 14.78
N SER A 193 -9.26 5.19 14.97
CA SER A 193 -10.59 5.71 14.62
C SER A 193 -10.71 5.95 13.12
N SER A 194 -9.72 6.60 12.50
CA SER A 194 -9.80 7.01 11.10
C SER A 194 -9.78 5.83 10.13
N SER A 195 -9.06 4.75 10.45
CA SER A 195 -8.96 3.57 9.57
C SER A 195 -10.24 2.75 9.43
N ARG A 196 -11.19 2.85 10.37
CA ARG A 196 -12.41 2.01 10.39
C ARG A 196 -13.36 2.28 9.23
N SER A 197 -13.39 3.53 8.77
CA SER A 197 -14.29 4.01 7.71
C SER A 197 -13.52 4.63 6.55
N ALA A 198 -12.25 4.28 6.39
CA ALA A 198 -11.38 4.76 5.32
C ALA A 198 -11.37 3.80 4.14
N ALA A 199 -11.16 4.33 2.93
CA ALA A 199 -10.77 3.53 1.78
C ALA A 199 -9.36 2.96 2.00
N LEU A 200 -9.19 1.65 1.79
CA LEU A 200 -7.89 0.98 1.86
C LEU A 200 -7.31 0.79 0.45
N CYS A 201 -6.13 1.37 0.22
CA CYS A 201 -5.27 1.14 -0.93
C CYS A 201 -4.11 0.22 -0.50
N ASP A 202 -4.28 -1.09 -0.69
CA ASP A 202 -3.27 -2.09 -0.34
C ASP A 202 -2.25 -2.27 -1.47
N ALA A 203 -1.04 -1.75 -1.31
CA ALA A 203 0.05 -1.88 -2.27
C ALA A 203 0.98 -3.07 -1.97
N THR A 204 0.70 -3.88 -0.94
CA THR A 204 1.52 -5.05 -0.60
C THR A 204 1.63 -6.09 -1.74
N PRO A 205 0.61 -6.29 -2.61
CA PRO A 205 0.73 -7.19 -3.76
C PRO A 205 1.49 -6.59 -4.96
N GLY A 206 1.94 -5.33 -4.88
CA GLY A 206 2.65 -4.65 -5.97
C GLY A 206 1.81 -3.66 -6.79
N TYR A 207 0.59 -3.34 -6.36
CA TYR A 207 -0.23 -2.28 -6.99
C TYR A 207 0.41 -0.91 -6.83
N GLN A 208 0.27 -0.08 -7.87
CA GLN A 208 0.90 1.24 -7.94
C GLN A 208 -0.09 2.36 -8.24
N SER A 209 -1.29 2.02 -8.72
CA SER A 209 -2.34 3.00 -8.97
C SER A 209 -3.64 2.56 -8.32
N PHE A 210 -4.34 3.50 -7.70
CA PHE A 210 -5.63 3.28 -7.06
C PHE A 210 -6.60 4.37 -7.48
N ASN A 211 -7.77 3.99 -7.97
CA ASN A 211 -8.90 4.89 -8.17
C ASN A 211 -9.90 4.67 -7.05
N VAL A 212 -10.15 5.71 -6.27
CA VAL A 212 -10.99 5.70 -5.08
C VAL A 212 -12.19 6.61 -5.34
N SER A 213 -13.39 6.12 -5.05
CA SER A 213 -14.62 6.91 -5.10
C SER A 213 -15.27 6.95 -3.74
N TYR A 214 -15.63 8.16 -3.29
CA TYR A 214 -16.44 8.37 -2.09
C TYR A 214 -17.91 8.57 -2.48
N ASN A 215 -18.79 7.68 -2.04
CA ASN A 215 -20.18 7.62 -2.50
C ASN A 215 -21.13 8.45 -1.61
N PRO A 216 -22.33 8.83 -2.11
CA PRO A 216 -23.31 9.60 -1.34
C PRO A 216 -23.75 8.97 -0.02
N ASP A 217 -23.70 7.64 0.08
CA ASP A 217 -24.04 6.88 1.30
C ASP A 217 -22.87 6.78 2.31
N GLY A 218 -21.74 7.40 2.00
CA GLY A 218 -20.54 7.38 2.83
C GLY A 218 -19.66 6.15 2.66
N THR A 219 -19.98 5.27 1.70
CA THR A 219 -19.14 4.12 1.36
C THR A 219 -18.00 4.49 0.41
N TRP A 220 -17.07 3.56 0.22
CA TRP A 220 -15.91 3.72 -0.65
C TRP A 220 -15.84 2.60 -1.68
N ASP A 221 -15.58 2.97 -2.92
CA ASP A 221 -15.15 2.04 -3.96
C ASP A 221 -13.66 2.24 -4.23
N VAL A 222 -12.89 1.14 -4.25
CA VAL A 222 -11.45 1.17 -4.55
C VAL A 222 -11.13 0.21 -5.69
N GLN A 223 -10.51 0.75 -6.74
CA GLN A 223 -10.01 -0.02 -7.87
C GLN A 223 -8.49 0.09 -7.91
N SER A 224 -7.78 -1.02 -7.75
CA SER A 224 -6.33 -1.07 -7.87
C SER A 224 -5.90 -1.49 -9.28
N ALA A 225 -4.86 -0.84 -9.79
CA ALA A 225 -4.20 -1.21 -11.03
C ALA A 225 -2.70 -1.37 -10.78
N ALA A 226 -2.15 -2.48 -11.28
CA ALA A 226 -0.72 -2.61 -11.49
C ALA A 226 -0.40 -1.88 -12.80
N SER A 227 0.68 -1.09 -12.82
CA SER A 227 1.17 -0.50 -14.07
C SER A 227 1.72 -1.62 -14.96
N PHE A 228 0.90 -2.15 -15.86
CA PHE A 228 1.40 -2.74 -17.09
C PHE A 228 1.51 -1.60 -18.11
N LEU A 229 2.72 -1.36 -18.62
CA LEU A 229 2.91 -0.56 -19.83
C LEU A 229 2.24 -1.32 -21.00
N ALA A 230 0.95 -1.10 -21.21
CA ALA A 230 0.24 -1.56 -22.40
C ALA A 230 -0.14 -0.33 -23.23
N LEU A 231 0.72 0.00 -24.20
CA LEU A 231 0.30 0.76 -25.37
C LEU A 231 -0.66 -0.13 -26.17
N GLY A 232 -1.93 0.28 -26.25
CA GLY A 232 -2.82 -0.11 -27.34
C GLY A 232 -4.11 -0.85 -26.95
N ALA A 233 -5.23 -0.20 -27.30
CA ALA A 233 -6.58 -0.73 -27.54
C ALA A 233 -7.51 -0.99 -26.34
N ASN A 234 -8.38 0.01 -26.14
CA ASN A 234 -9.83 -0.07 -25.87
C ASN A 234 -10.40 -1.05 -24.81
N ALA A 235 -11.06 -0.40 -23.84
CA ALA A 235 -12.32 -0.76 -23.17
C ALA A 235 -12.28 -1.60 -21.88
N ALA A 236 -12.60 -0.88 -20.80
CA ALA A 236 -13.69 -1.15 -19.85
C ALA A 236 -13.60 -2.30 -18.82
N GLN A 237 -13.92 -1.89 -17.58
CA GLN A 237 -14.43 -2.64 -16.44
C GLN A 237 -13.42 -3.43 -15.58
N GLY A 238 -13.45 -3.12 -14.27
CA GLY A 238 -12.54 -3.67 -13.29
C GLY A 238 -12.98 -5.01 -12.72
N ALA A 239 -12.01 -5.79 -12.25
CA ALA A 239 -12.14 -6.80 -11.21
C ALA A 239 -10.73 -7.24 -10.73
N THR A 240 -10.58 -7.30 -9.41
CA THR A 240 -9.61 -8.07 -8.59
C THR A 240 -8.41 -8.73 -9.30
N ASN A 241 -7.22 -8.14 -9.18
CA ASN A 241 -5.95 -8.70 -9.67
C ASN A 241 -5.41 -9.76 -8.70
N THR A 242 -6.00 -10.94 -8.81
CA THR A 242 -5.35 -12.18 -8.47
C THR A 242 -4.95 -12.72 -9.85
N VAL A 243 -3.66 -12.63 -10.21
CA VAL A 243 -3.23 -12.84 -11.61
C VAL A 243 -3.74 -14.21 -12.05
N ALA A 244 -4.62 -14.22 -13.06
CA ALA A 244 -5.11 -15.46 -13.61
C ALA A 244 -3.91 -16.26 -14.12
N ASN A 245 -3.81 -17.52 -13.74
CA ASN A 245 -2.81 -18.46 -14.25
C ASN A 245 -3.46 -19.60 -15.04
N ALA A 246 -4.79 -19.62 -15.13
CA ALA A 246 -5.58 -20.60 -15.86
C ALA A 246 -6.57 -19.94 -16.82
N GLU A 247 -6.78 -20.61 -17.95
CA GLU A 247 -7.73 -20.27 -19.00
C GLU A 247 -8.71 -21.41 -19.23
N ILE A 248 -9.95 -21.03 -19.47
CA ILE A 248 -11.05 -21.91 -19.86
C ILE A 248 -11.51 -21.44 -21.22
N LEU A 249 -11.26 -22.25 -22.25
CA LEU A 249 -11.73 -21.99 -23.60
C LEU A 249 -13.02 -22.78 -23.86
N SER A 250 -13.74 -22.40 -24.91
CA SER A 250 -14.86 -23.19 -25.44
C SER A 250 -14.43 -24.63 -25.73
N GLU A 251 -15.38 -25.55 -25.83
CA GLU A 251 -15.13 -26.96 -26.21
C GLU A 251 -14.22 -27.09 -27.45
N ALA A 252 -14.38 -26.17 -28.42
CA ALA A 252 -13.59 -26.09 -29.64
C ALA A 252 -12.20 -25.45 -29.48
N GLY A 253 -11.85 -24.89 -28.31
CA GLY A 253 -10.56 -24.25 -28.03
C GLY A 253 -10.31 -22.92 -28.74
N THR A 254 -11.34 -22.31 -29.34
CA THR A 254 -11.18 -21.13 -30.22
C THR A 254 -11.45 -19.80 -29.53
N ARG A 255 -12.11 -19.81 -28.38
CA ARG A 255 -12.52 -18.60 -27.66
C ARG A 255 -12.33 -18.78 -26.17
N ILE A 256 -11.72 -17.79 -25.52
CA ILE A 256 -11.66 -17.70 -24.06
C ILE A 256 -13.08 -17.48 -23.53
N VAL A 257 -13.53 -18.40 -22.70
CA VAL A 257 -14.82 -18.35 -22.00
C VAL A 257 -14.65 -17.68 -20.64
N ALA A 258 -13.60 -18.04 -19.90
CA ALA A 258 -13.25 -17.44 -18.62
C ALA A 258 -11.75 -17.62 -18.32
N GLN A 259 -11.25 -16.78 -17.41
CA GLN A 259 -9.91 -16.88 -16.83
C GLN A 259 -10.02 -16.95 -15.31
N GLY A 260 -9.03 -17.55 -14.64
CA GLY A 260 -9.02 -17.63 -13.18
C GLY A 260 -7.73 -18.23 -12.64
N GLN A 261 -7.81 -18.77 -11.43
CA GLN A 261 -6.66 -19.27 -10.69
C GLN A 261 -6.75 -20.77 -10.40
N ALA A 262 -5.74 -21.52 -10.83
CA ALA A 262 -5.55 -22.92 -10.51
C ALA A 262 -4.33 -23.10 -9.60
N ALA A 263 -4.47 -23.92 -8.55
CA ALA A 263 -3.32 -24.34 -7.74
C ALA A 263 -2.42 -25.34 -8.50
N ASN A 264 -3.01 -26.15 -9.39
CA ASN A 264 -2.35 -27.10 -10.28
C ASN A 264 -3.31 -27.49 -11.42
N PHE A 265 -2.81 -28.22 -12.42
CA PHE A 265 -3.58 -28.67 -13.59
C PHE A 265 -3.76 -30.21 -13.64
N HIS A 266 -3.72 -30.87 -12.49
CA HIS A 266 -4.02 -32.30 -12.37
C HIS A 266 -5.52 -32.52 -12.14
N ALA A 267 -6.11 -33.58 -12.71
CA ALA A 267 -7.52 -33.90 -12.48
C ALA A 267 -7.75 -34.33 -11.02
N PRO A 268 -8.78 -33.82 -10.30
CA PRO A 268 -9.67 -32.71 -10.67
C PRO A 268 -9.00 -31.34 -10.60
N VAL A 269 -9.19 -30.51 -11.63
CA VAL A 269 -8.68 -29.14 -11.68
C VAL A 269 -9.75 -28.19 -11.14
N THR A 270 -9.40 -27.35 -10.15
CA THR A 270 -10.29 -26.30 -9.65
C THR A 270 -9.75 -24.92 -10.04
N ILE A 271 -10.59 -24.13 -10.69
CA ILE A 271 -10.30 -22.75 -11.10
C ILE A 271 -11.13 -21.82 -10.22
N ALA A 272 -10.48 -21.00 -9.41
CA ALA A 272 -11.10 -19.98 -8.55
C ALA A 272 -11.02 -18.59 -9.18
N ASN A 273 -11.81 -17.63 -8.66
CA ASN A 273 -11.82 -16.23 -9.10
C ASN A 273 -12.07 -16.09 -10.61
N LEU A 274 -13.12 -16.74 -11.11
CA LEU A 274 -13.48 -16.73 -12.53
C LEU A 274 -13.85 -15.33 -13.03
N VAL A 275 -13.26 -14.95 -14.16
CA VAL A 275 -13.54 -13.70 -14.87
C VAL A 275 -13.84 -14.02 -16.35
N PRO A 276 -15.04 -13.70 -16.87
CA PRO A 276 -16.18 -13.16 -16.12
C PRO A 276 -16.80 -14.21 -15.17
N PRO A 277 -17.41 -13.78 -14.05
CA PRO A 277 -18.13 -14.69 -13.17
C PRO A 277 -19.35 -15.30 -13.90
N ASN A 278 -19.75 -16.52 -13.50
CA ASN A 278 -20.87 -17.26 -14.10
C ASN A 278 -20.72 -17.60 -15.61
N ALA A 279 -19.50 -17.57 -16.15
CA ALA A 279 -19.26 -17.85 -17.57
C ALA A 279 -19.20 -19.35 -17.92
N VAL A 280 -19.16 -20.22 -16.90
CA VAL A 280 -19.01 -21.68 -17.02
C VAL A 280 -20.29 -22.36 -16.54
N ASP A 281 -20.79 -23.31 -17.31
CA ASP A 281 -21.96 -24.11 -16.97
C ASP A 281 -21.55 -25.51 -16.52
N ARG A 282 -22.21 -26.01 -15.47
CA ARG A 282 -22.05 -27.39 -15.01
C ARG A 282 -22.51 -28.38 -16.09
N LEU A 283 -21.82 -29.52 -16.19
CA LEU A 283 -22.03 -30.60 -17.16
C LEU A 283 -21.76 -30.21 -18.63
N LYS A 284 -20.97 -29.14 -18.86
CA LYS A 284 -20.43 -28.83 -20.19
C LYS A 284 -18.94 -29.10 -20.27
N GLU A 285 -18.47 -29.36 -21.49
CA GLU A 285 -17.06 -29.59 -21.78
C GLU A 285 -16.35 -28.29 -22.16
N TYR A 286 -15.10 -28.17 -21.69
CA TYR A 286 -14.24 -27.02 -21.91
C TYR A 286 -12.79 -27.46 -22.13
N GLN A 287 -12.00 -26.62 -22.78
CA GLN A 287 -10.55 -26.79 -22.82
C GLN A 287 -9.94 -25.98 -21.67
N VAL A 288 -9.29 -26.66 -20.73
CA VAL A 288 -8.75 -26.04 -19.51
C VAL A 288 -7.24 -26.23 -19.44
N GLY A 289 -6.50 -25.16 -19.14
CA GLY A 289 -5.04 -25.20 -19.07
C GLY A 289 -4.43 -23.89 -18.55
N PRO A 290 -3.10 -23.85 -18.36
CA PRO A 290 -2.41 -22.61 -18.01
C PRO A 290 -2.48 -21.60 -19.16
N ILE A 291 -2.42 -20.30 -18.82
CA ILE A 291 -2.46 -19.23 -19.82
C ILE A 291 -1.35 -19.41 -20.86
N GLY A 292 -1.74 -19.51 -22.14
CA GLY A 292 -0.82 -19.72 -23.26
C GLY A 292 -0.09 -21.07 -23.27
N GLY A 293 -0.51 -22.04 -22.45
CA GLY A 293 0.08 -23.38 -22.36
C GLY A 293 -0.80 -24.48 -22.96
N PRO A 294 -0.52 -25.77 -22.66
CA PRO A 294 -1.29 -26.88 -23.19
C PRO A 294 -2.67 -26.97 -22.51
N TYR A 295 -3.73 -27.08 -23.32
CA TYR A 295 -5.11 -27.28 -22.83
C TYR A 295 -5.51 -28.75 -22.91
N GLN A 296 -6.39 -29.16 -22.00
CA GLN A 296 -7.02 -30.48 -22.00
C GLN A 296 -8.54 -30.33 -21.98
N GLY A 297 -9.22 -31.14 -22.77
CA GLY A 297 -10.68 -31.26 -22.74
C GLY A 297 -11.11 -31.87 -21.42
N ARG A 298 -11.99 -31.18 -20.69
CA ARG A 298 -12.48 -31.59 -19.37
C ARG A 298 -13.96 -31.26 -19.20
N LEU A 299 -14.66 -32.08 -18.41
CA LEU A 299 -16.05 -31.85 -18.07
C LEU A 299 -16.14 -31.00 -16.80
N CYS A 300 -16.92 -29.91 -16.83
CA CYS A 300 -17.21 -29.14 -15.62
C CYS A 300 -18.17 -29.92 -14.71
N THR A 301 -17.68 -30.45 -13.59
CA THR A 301 -18.48 -31.29 -12.67
C THR A 301 -19.16 -30.47 -11.57
N TYR A 302 -18.61 -29.30 -11.24
CA TYR A 302 -19.11 -28.40 -10.19
C TYR A 302 -18.82 -26.92 -10.51
N VAL A 303 -19.76 -26.04 -10.14
CA VAL A 303 -19.61 -24.57 -10.21
C VAL A 303 -20.14 -23.97 -8.90
N ASP A 304 -19.34 -23.13 -8.25
CA ASP A 304 -19.70 -22.32 -7.09
C ASP A 304 -19.83 -20.85 -7.52
N TYR A 305 -21.07 -20.37 -7.57
CA TYR A 305 -21.39 -19.00 -7.99
C TYR A 305 -21.20 -17.97 -6.87
N LEU A 306 -20.99 -18.40 -5.61
CA LEU A 306 -20.72 -17.49 -4.50
C LEU A 306 -19.24 -17.17 -4.37
N THR A 307 -18.37 -18.11 -4.78
CA THR A 307 -16.91 -17.95 -4.73
C THR A 307 -16.28 -17.87 -6.13
N ASP A 308 -17.10 -17.71 -7.17
CA ASP A 308 -16.71 -17.66 -8.57
C ASP A 308 -15.69 -18.75 -8.95
N SER A 309 -16.02 -20.01 -8.66
CA SER A 309 -15.12 -21.14 -8.91
C SER A 309 -15.78 -22.28 -9.67
N ALA A 310 -14.98 -23.06 -10.41
CA ALA A 310 -15.44 -24.25 -11.13
C ALA A 310 -14.42 -25.38 -11.03
N THR A 311 -14.91 -26.62 -10.96
CA THR A 311 -14.10 -27.85 -10.93
C THR A 311 -14.32 -28.67 -12.20
N PHE A 312 -13.22 -29.20 -12.73
CA PHE A 312 -13.15 -29.89 -14.01
C PHE A 312 -12.44 -31.23 -13.86
N ASP A 313 -13.08 -32.30 -14.33
CA ASP A 313 -12.51 -33.66 -14.39
C ASP A 313 -12.05 -34.00 -15.81
#